data_AF-A0A258VJS9-F1
#
_entry.id   AF-A0A258VJS9-F1
#
_cell.length_a   1.000
_cell.length_b   1.000
_cell.length_c   1.000
_cell.angle_alpha   90.00
_cell.angle_beta   90.00
_cell.angle_gamma   90.00
#
_symmetry.space_group_name_H-M   'P 1'
#
loop_
_entity.id
_entity.type
_entity.pdbx_description
1 polymer ?
#
loop_
_entity_poly.entity_id
_entity_poly.type
_entity_poly.pdbx_seq_one_letter_code
_entity_poly.pdbx_strand_id
1 'polypeptide(L)' 'MAKLMPGLAAIFTEEHLILEAARKSRDLGMTKFEAISPYPIHGMEEACGIKRSPIPYVTFIAG' A
#
# COMPACT_ATOMS: atom_id res chain seq x y z
N MET A 1 -24.65 -11.91 11.32
CA MET A 1 -24.42 -11.90 9.86
C MET A 1 -23.21 -11.04 9.57
N ALA A 2 -22.16 -11.59 8.96
CA ALA A 2 -20.97 -10.83 8.60
C ALA A 2 -21.32 -9.81 7.49
N LYS A 3 -20.96 -8.54 7.70
CA LYS A 3 -21.15 -7.48 6.71
C LYS A 3 -20.17 -7.69 5.56
N LEU A 4 -20.64 -8.18 4.42
CA LEU A 4 -19.86 -8.20 3.16
C LEU A 4 -19.61 -6.75 2.74
N MET A 5 -18.38 -6.26 2.93
CA MET A 5 -17.97 -4.97 2.36
C MET A 5 -17.58 -5.20 0.90
N PRO A 6 -18.15 -4.45 -0.05
CA PRO A 6 -17.72 -4.50 -1.43
C PRO A 6 -16.27 -3.99 -1.51
N GLY A 7 -15.38 -4.81 -2.05
CA GLY A 7 -13.99 -4.48 -2.38
C GLY A 7 -13.79 -4.50 -3.89
N LEU A 8 -12.84 -3.70 -4.37
CA LEU A 8 -12.38 -3.71 -5.76
C LEU A 8 -10.94 -4.18 -5.78
N ALA A 9 -10.63 -5.15 -6.64
CA ALA A 9 -9.26 -5.60 -6.88
C ALA A 9 -8.92 -5.41 -8.35
N ALA A 10 -7.73 -4.87 -8.62
CA ALA A 10 -7.15 -4.77 -9.95
C ALA A 10 -5.93 -5.68 -10.02
N ILE A 11 -5.83 -6.47 -11.08
CA ILE A 11 -4.72 -7.40 -11.29
C ILE A 11 -3.84 -6.84 -12.39
N PHE A 12 -2.55 -6.72 -12.10
CA PHE A 12 -1.53 -6.25 -13.02
C PHE A 12 -0.49 -7.35 -13.21
N THR A 13 -0.09 -7.58 -14.47
CA THR A 13 0.93 -8.58 -14.81
C THR A 13 2.33 -7.99 -14.86
N GLU A 14 2.45 -6.67 -14.89
CA GLU A 14 3.71 -5.95 -14.99
C GLU A 14 3.90 -5.00 -13.79
N GLU A 15 5.15 -4.91 -13.33
CA GLU A 15 5.55 -4.15 -12.14
C GLU A 15 5.30 -2.64 -12.28
N HIS A 16 5.58 -2.08 -13.46
CA HIS A 16 5.41 -0.64 -13.67
C HIS A 16 3.93 -0.22 -13.62
N LEU A 17 3.01 -1.09 -14.04
CA LEU A 17 1.57 -0.83 -14.07
C LEU A 17 1.00 -0.75 -12.65
N ILE A 18 1.38 -1.69 -11.76
CA ILE A 18 0.91 -1.67 -10.38
C ILE A 18 1.45 -0.44 -9.62
N LEU A 19 2.69 -0.03 -9.89
CA LEU A 19 3.28 1.19 -9.32
C LEU A 19 2.54 2.45 -9.75
N GLU A 20 2.21 2.58 -11.04
CA GLU A 20 1.40 3.69 -11.53
C GLU A 20 -0.03 3.68 -10.97
N ALA A 21 -0.64 2.49 -10.88
CA ALA A 21 -1.97 2.34 -10.32
C ALA A 21 -1.99 2.76 -8.84
N ALA A 22 -1.01 2.33 -8.04
CA ALA A 22 -0.87 2.73 -6.65
C ALA A 22 -0.73 4.25 -6.49
N ARG A 23 0.12 4.89 -7.32
CA ARG A 23 0.25 6.36 -7.35
C ARG A 23 -1.09 7.04 -7.67
N LYS A 24 -1.77 6.62 -8.73
CA LYS A 24 -3.08 7.19 -9.12
C LYS A 24 -4.13 6.98 -8.03
N SER A 25 -4.20 5.81 -7.42
CA SER A 25 -5.11 5.53 -6.30
C SER A 25 -4.88 6.47 -5.12
N ARG A 26 -3.61 6.70 -4.75
CA ARG A 26 -3.24 7.67 -3.72
C ARG A 26 -3.61 9.10 -4.11
N ASP A 27 -3.31 9.51 -5.34
CA ASP A 27 -3.58 10.87 -5.85
C ASP A 27 -5.10 11.14 -5.96
N LEU A 28 -5.91 10.09 -6.15
CA LEU A 28 -7.38 10.13 -6.05
C LEU A 28 -7.90 10.21 -4.60
N GLY A 29 -7.02 10.20 -3.60
CA GLY A 29 -7.39 10.28 -2.19
C GLY A 29 -7.89 8.96 -1.59
N MET A 30 -7.64 7.82 -2.24
CA MET A 30 -7.93 6.52 -1.64
C MET A 30 -7.01 6.32 -0.43
N THR A 31 -7.60 6.09 0.74
CA THR A 31 -6.84 5.91 2.00
C THR A 31 -6.87 4.47 2.53
N LYS A 32 -7.73 3.62 1.96
CA LYS A 32 -7.94 2.23 2.37
C LYS A 32 -7.71 1.28 1.20
N PHE A 33 -6.47 1.21 0.73
CA PHE A 33 -6.06 0.27 -0.31
C PHE A 33 -4.67 -0.31 0.00
N GLU A 34 -4.39 -1.47 -0.59
CA GLU A 34 -3.10 -2.16 -0.45
C GLU A 34 -2.63 -2.63 -1.83
N ALA A 35 -1.32 -2.60 -2.04
CA ALA A 35 -0.69 -3.17 -3.23
C ALA A 35 -0.01 -4.50 -2.85
N ILE A 36 -0.59 -5.61 -3.29
CA ILE A 36 -0.12 -6.96 -2.95
C ILE A 36 0.77 -7.45 -4.08
N SER A 37 2.01 -7.83 -3.75
CA SER A 37 2.99 -8.35 -4.71
C SER A 37 3.73 -9.56 -4.14
N PRO A 38 4.15 -10.53 -4.99
CA PRO A 38 4.86 -11.72 -4.53
C PRO A 38 6.33 -11.45 -4.13
N TYR A 39 6.83 -10.24 -4.39
CA TYR A 39 8.19 -9.79 -4.09
C TYR A 39 8.17 -8.28 -3.82
N PRO A 40 9.17 -7.72 -3.11
CA PRO A 40 9.23 -6.28 -2.85
C PRO A 40 9.48 -5.50 -4.14
N ILE A 41 8.64 -4.51 -4.41
CA ILE A 41 8.75 -3.60 -5.55
C ILE A 41 9.38 -2.28 -5.08
N HIS A 42 10.45 -1.84 -5.75
CA HIS A 42 11.11 -0.58 -5.41
C HIS A 42 10.17 0.61 -5.64
N GLY A 43 10.08 1.52 -4.66
CA GLY A 43 9.22 2.70 -4.73
C GLY A 43 7.73 2.45 -4.44
N MET A 44 7.34 1.23 -4.06
CA MET A 44 5.95 0.92 -3.70
C MET A 44 5.47 1.68 -2.45
N GLU A 45 6.33 1.84 -1.44
CA GLU A 45 6.00 2.58 -0.22
C GLU A 45 5.63 4.04 -0.53
N GLU A 46 6.43 4.68 -1.39
CA GLU A 46 6.16 6.05 -1.84
C GLU A 46 4.88 6.09 -2.69
N ALA A 47 4.72 5.15 -3.63
CA ALA A 47 3.53 5.07 -4.49
C ALA A 47 2.23 4.91 -3.69
N CYS A 48 2.23 4.07 -2.65
CA CYS A 48 1.11 3.91 -1.73
C CYS A 48 0.97 5.07 -0.74
N GLY A 49 1.98 5.92 -0.58
CA GLY A 49 1.97 7.05 0.36
C GLY A 49 2.13 6.61 1.83
N ILE A 50 2.81 5.49 2.07
CA ILE A 50 3.01 4.95 3.42
C ILE A 50 3.99 5.85 4.16
N LYS A 51 3.56 6.35 5.34
CA LYS A 51 4.42 7.15 6.21
C LYS A 51 5.43 6.25 6.93
N ARG A 52 6.58 6.83 7.27
CA ARG A 52 7.62 6.15 8.05
C ARG A 52 7.03 5.60 9.34
N SER A 53 7.28 4.32 9.60
CA SER A 53 6.83 3.64 10.80
C SER A 53 7.45 4.26 12.06
N PRO A 54 6.67 4.46 13.15
CA PRO A 54 7.20 4.93 14.43
C PRO A 54 7.90 3.82 15.22
N ILE A 55 7.77 2.55 14.80
CA ILE A 55 8.30 1.39 15.51
C ILE A 55 9.79 1.52 15.85
N PRO A 56 10.68 2.01 14.97
CA PRO A 56 12.10 2.18 15.32
C PRO A 56 12.32 3.10 16.52
N TYR A 57 11.52 4.17 16.68
CA TYR A 57 11.63 5.08 17.82
C TYR A 57 11.10 4.45 19.10
N VAL A 58 10.01 3.70 19.00
CA VAL A 58 9.42 3.00 20.15
C VAL A 58 10.37 1.91 20.64
N THR A 59 10.89 1.06 19.76
CA THR A 59 11.87 0.02 20.10
C THR A 59 13.13 0.62 20.73
N PHE A 60 13.60 1.76 20.22
CA PHE A 60 14.77 2.45 20.79
C PHE A 60 14.55 2.92 22.25
N ILE A 61 13.32 3.34 22.60
CA ILE A 61 13.01 3.87 23.95
C ILE A 61 12.51 2.79 24.92
N ALA A 62 11.79 1.78 24.41
CA ALA A 62 11.03 0.83 25.24
C ALA A 62 11.59 -0.60 25.28
N GLY A 63 12.55 -0.97 24.41
CA GLY A 63 13.13 -2.31 24.32
C GLY A 63 12.34 -3.26 23.43
#